data_AF-A0A8J2TD75-F1
#
_entry.id   AF-A0A8J2TD75-F1
#
_cell.length_a   1.000
_cell.length_b   1.000
_cell.length_c   1.000
_cell.angle_alpha   90.00
_cell.angle_beta   90.00
_cell.angle_gamma   90.00
#
_symmetry.space_group_name_H-M   'P 1'
#
loop_
_entity.id
_entity.type
_entity.pdbx_description
1 polymer ?
#
loop_
_entity_poly.entity_id
_entity_poly.type
_entity_poly.pdbx_seq_one_letter_code
_entity_poly.pdbx_strand_id
1 'polypeptide(L)'
;MKRAIAGAGQKLLGTALAIGASVPMAQVFINSDVNASGLASMPLTLADGVSSIGGQVWPFFAPVIGLMGSFVAGSTTVSNMMFSLFQFGVARQIDASTSVILALQGVGAAAGNMIAVSNIVAAVATVGLMGREGILLRQLLLPVILYLIFAGLLGVFAVFVL
;
A
#
# COMPACT_ATOMS: atom_id res chain seq x y z
N MET A 1 -7.15 -14.97 -32.98
CA MET A 1 -5.97 -14.20 -32.50
C MET A 1 -6.18 -12.69 -32.52
N LYS A 2 -6.45 -12.04 -33.67
CA LYS A 2 -6.63 -10.57 -33.75
C LYS A 2 -7.69 -9.99 -32.79
N ARG A 3 -8.85 -10.64 -32.62
CA ARG A 3 -9.90 -10.23 -31.66
C ARG A 3 -9.47 -10.32 -30.20
N ALA A 4 -8.64 -11.32 -29.85
CA ALA A 4 -8.11 -11.47 -28.49
C ALA A 4 -7.07 -10.38 -28.17
N ILE A 5 -6.21 -10.04 -29.14
CA ILE A 5 -5.22 -8.96 -29.02
C ILE A 5 -5.92 -7.60 -28.88
N ALA A 6 -6.95 -7.34 -29.70
CA ALA A 6 -7.72 -6.10 -29.61
C ALA A 6 -8.45 -5.96 -28.26
N GLY A 7 -9.06 -7.04 -27.76
CA GLY A 7 -9.71 -7.07 -26.45
C GLY A 7 -8.74 -6.88 -25.28
N ALA A 8 -7.52 -7.45 -25.38
CA ALA A 8 -6.47 -7.22 -24.39
C ALA A 8 -5.96 -5.77 -24.41
N GLY A 9 -5.72 -5.21 -25.60
CA GLY A 9 -5.28 -3.82 -25.77
C GLY A 9 -6.26 -2.82 -25.17
N GLN A 10 -7.56 -3.03 -25.35
CA GLN A 10 -8.59 -2.15 -24.79
C GLN A 10 -8.64 -2.20 -23.25
N LYS A 11 -8.41 -3.38 -22.64
CA LYS A 11 -8.30 -3.52 -21.17
C LYS A 11 -7.03 -2.88 -20.60
N LEU A 12 -5.91 -2.99 -21.32
CA LEU A 12 -4.64 -2.36 -20.94
C LEU A 12 -4.75 -0.83 -20.97
N LEU A 13 -5.48 -0.28 -21.95
CA LEU A 13 -5.67 1.16 -22.10
C LEU A 13 -6.35 1.80 -20.88
N GLY A 14 -7.44 1.19 -20.38
CA GLY A 14 -8.12 1.67 -19.18
C GLY A 14 -7.24 1.60 -17.92
N THR A 15 -6.46 0.52 -17.77
CA THR A 15 -5.53 0.34 -16.65
C THR A 15 -4.37 1.33 -16.72
N ALA A 16 -3.80 1.53 -17.91
CA ALA A 16 -2.71 2.48 -18.14
C ALA A 16 -3.14 3.92 -17.86
N LEU A 17 -4.38 4.29 -18.20
CA LEU A 17 -4.90 5.63 -17.94
C LEU A 17 -5.13 5.87 -16.45
N ALA A 18 -5.65 4.88 -15.72
CA ALA A 18 -5.80 4.94 -14.26
C ALA A 18 -4.44 5.06 -13.55
N ILE A 19 -3.45 4.23 -13.91
CA ILE A 19 -2.10 4.32 -13.35
C ILE A 19 -1.45 5.65 -13.73
N GLY A 20 -1.59 6.06 -15.00
CA GLY A 20 -1.07 7.32 -15.52
C GLY A 20 -1.61 8.55 -14.79
N ALA A 21 -2.84 8.51 -14.26
CA ALA A 21 -3.39 9.57 -13.43
C ALA A 21 -2.88 9.50 -11.97
N SER A 22 -2.71 8.31 -11.42
CA SER A 22 -2.27 8.13 -10.02
C SER A 22 -0.79 8.44 -9.77
N VAL A 23 0.10 8.16 -10.74
CA VAL A 23 1.56 8.31 -10.57
C VAL A 23 1.97 9.79 -10.39
N PRO A 24 1.50 10.75 -11.21
CA PRO A 24 1.79 12.17 -10.99
C PRO A 24 1.32 12.67 -9.62
N MET A 25 0.15 12.22 -9.15
CA MET A 25 -0.36 12.60 -7.84
C MET A 25 0.57 12.10 -6.72
N ALA A 26 1.05 10.86 -6.82
CA ALA A 26 2.04 10.31 -5.89
C ALA A 26 3.36 11.10 -5.96
N GLN A 27 3.79 11.51 -7.16
CA GLN A 27 5.02 12.31 -7.33
C GLN A 27 4.89 13.73 -6.76
N VAL A 28 3.73 14.38 -6.91
CA VAL A 28 3.46 15.68 -6.27
C VAL A 28 3.48 15.53 -4.75
N PHE A 29 2.90 14.46 -4.22
CA PHE A 29 2.93 14.17 -2.78
C PHE A 29 4.36 13.97 -2.26
N ILE A 30 5.18 13.18 -2.96
CA ILE A 30 6.57 12.87 -2.59
C ILE A 30 7.47 14.11 -2.70
N ASN A 31 7.40 14.85 -3.80
CA ASN A 31 8.26 16.00 -4.09
C ASN A 31 7.64 17.33 -3.62
N SER A 32 6.80 17.28 -2.61
CA SER A 32 6.12 18.46 -2.05
C SER A 32 7.06 19.38 -1.26
N ASP A 33 8.30 18.95 -1.02
CA ASP A 33 9.38 19.78 -0.47
C ASP A 33 9.84 20.89 -1.43
N VAL A 34 9.56 20.75 -2.73
CA VAL A 34 9.78 21.82 -3.73
C VAL A 34 8.69 22.88 -3.59
N ASN A 35 8.74 23.63 -2.50
CA ASN A 35 7.82 24.70 -2.16
C ASN A 35 8.57 26.00 -1.83
N ALA A 36 7.93 27.15 -2.08
CA ALA A 36 8.52 28.47 -1.83
C ALA A 36 8.69 28.77 -0.33
N SER A 37 8.07 27.98 0.55
CA SER A 37 8.05 28.15 2.00
C SER A 37 9.16 27.38 2.75
N GLY A 38 9.96 26.56 2.06
CA GLY A 38 11.02 25.75 2.68
C GLY A 38 10.52 24.65 3.64
N LEU A 39 9.26 24.22 3.49
CA LEU A 39 8.66 23.18 4.33
C LEU A 39 9.13 21.79 3.90
N ALA A 40 9.25 20.87 4.86
CA ALA A 40 9.49 19.46 4.57
C ALA A 40 8.36 18.86 3.72
N SER A 41 8.66 17.80 2.97
CA SER A 41 7.65 17.12 2.17
C SER A 41 6.53 16.56 3.06
N MET A 42 5.32 16.51 2.51
CA MET A 42 4.13 15.99 3.20
C MET A 42 4.35 14.59 3.83
N PRO A 43 5.01 13.61 3.16
CA PRO A 43 5.27 12.31 3.76
C PRO A 43 6.19 12.40 4.99
N LEU A 44 7.19 13.28 4.97
CA LEU A 44 8.13 13.43 6.09
C LEU A 44 7.46 14.16 7.26
N THR A 45 6.67 15.19 6.99
CA THR A 45 5.90 15.89 8.04
C THR A 45 4.90 14.95 8.72
N LEU A 46 4.23 14.08 7.95
CA LEU A 46 3.37 13.03 8.50
C LEU A 46 4.18 12.02 9.31
N ALA A 47 5.39 11.66 8.85
CA ALA A 47 6.26 10.75 9.56
C ALA A 47 6.69 11.30 10.92
N ASP A 48 7.00 12.58 11.01
CA ASP A 48 7.35 13.24 12.27
C ASP A 48 6.17 13.24 13.25
N GLY A 49 4.97 13.56 12.76
CA GLY A 49 3.76 13.51 13.58
C GLY A 49 3.47 12.10 14.10
N VAL A 50 3.54 11.09 13.22
CA VAL A 50 3.19 9.71 13.56
C VAL A 50 4.26 9.02 14.39
N SER A 51 5.54 9.29 14.15
CA SER A 51 6.64 8.76 14.99
C SER A 51 6.55 9.24 16.43
N SER A 52 6.07 10.47 16.68
CA SER A 52 5.84 10.99 18.03
C SER A 52 4.74 10.23 18.80
N ILE A 53 3.79 9.62 18.09
CA ILE A 53 2.65 8.88 18.66
C ILE A 53 2.94 7.38 18.72
N GLY A 54 3.41 6.82 17.60
CA GLY A 54 3.63 5.38 17.41
C GLY A 54 4.96 4.87 17.98
N GLY A 55 5.98 5.74 18.04
CA GLY A 55 7.29 5.43 18.59
C GLY A 55 7.83 4.07 18.13
N GLN A 56 8.40 3.31 19.07
CA GLN A 56 8.97 1.99 18.77
C GLN A 56 7.93 0.89 18.47
N VAL A 57 6.63 1.14 18.67
CA VAL A 57 5.56 0.18 18.32
C VAL A 57 5.20 0.27 16.83
N TRP A 58 5.71 1.28 16.12
CA TRP A 58 5.44 1.51 14.70
C TRP A 58 5.61 0.28 13.78
N PRO A 59 6.62 -0.60 13.94
CA PRO A 59 6.76 -1.79 13.10
C PRO A 59 5.52 -2.71 13.11
N PHE A 60 4.75 -2.72 14.19
CA PHE A 60 3.50 -3.47 14.25
C PHE A 60 2.41 -2.89 13.31
N PHE A 61 2.38 -1.57 13.17
CA PHE A 61 1.38 -0.84 12.39
C PHE A 61 1.82 -0.57 10.95
N ALA A 62 3.12 -0.66 10.65
CA ALA A 62 3.64 -0.42 9.29
C ALA A 62 2.94 -1.27 8.19
N PRO A 63 2.65 -2.57 8.40
CA PRO A 63 1.88 -3.36 7.42
C PRO A 63 0.44 -2.85 7.20
N VAL A 64 -0.18 -2.24 8.20
CA VAL A 64 -1.56 -1.72 8.08
C VAL A 64 -1.60 -0.54 7.13
N ILE A 65 -0.61 0.36 7.19
CA ILE A 65 -0.49 1.48 6.25
C ILE A 65 -0.30 0.97 4.81
N GLY A 66 0.56 -0.04 4.63
CA GLY A 66 0.72 -0.71 3.34
C GLY A 66 -0.58 -1.26 2.80
N LEU A 67 -1.35 -1.94 3.66
CA LEU A 67 -2.67 -2.48 3.33
C LEU A 67 -3.62 -1.38 2.89
N MET A 68 -3.73 -0.30 3.67
CA MET A 68 -4.64 0.80 3.36
C MET A 68 -4.30 1.43 2.00
N GLY A 69 -3.01 1.68 1.75
CA GLY A 69 -2.57 2.24 0.48
C GLY A 69 -2.92 1.35 -0.71
N SER A 70 -2.72 0.04 -0.61
CA SER A 70 -3.02 -0.87 -1.72
C SER A 70 -4.51 -1.18 -1.86
N PHE A 71 -5.27 -1.15 -0.76
CA PHE A 71 -6.72 -1.32 -0.78
C PHE A 71 -7.40 -0.15 -1.51
N VAL A 72 -7.00 1.09 -1.20
CA VAL A 72 -7.56 2.31 -1.83
C VAL A 72 -7.03 2.49 -3.25
N ALA A 73 -5.73 2.33 -3.48
CA ALA A 73 -5.15 2.52 -4.81
C ALA A 73 -5.45 1.34 -5.76
N GLY A 74 -5.80 0.17 -5.24
CA GLY A 74 -5.97 -1.05 -6.03
C GLY A 74 -4.70 -1.57 -6.68
N SER A 75 -3.53 -1.12 -6.22
CA SER A 75 -2.22 -1.48 -6.76
C SER A 75 -1.12 -1.36 -5.70
N THR A 76 -0.37 -2.44 -5.53
CA THR A 76 0.79 -2.50 -4.63
C THR A 76 1.89 -1.52 -5.05
N THR A 77 2.10 -1.33 -6.35
CA THR A 77 3.13 -0.40 -6.85
C THR A 77 2.80 1.05 -6.49
N VAL A 78 1.54 1.46 -6.67
CA VAL A 78 1.10 2.83 -6.36
C VAL A 78 1.16 3.06 -4.85
N SER A 79 0.72 2.09 -4.03
CA SER A 79 0.84 2.15 -2.56
C SER A 79 2.29 2.33 -2.12
N ASN A 80 3.22 1.53 -2.66
CA ASN A 80 4.62 1.61 -2.31
C ASN A 80 5.23 2.95 -2.73
N MET A 81 4.90 3.47 -3.92
CA MET A 81 5.35 4.81 -4.32
C MET A 81 4.89 5.87 -3.32
N MET A 82 3.60 5.87 -2.94
CA MET A 82 3.02 6.90 -2.08
C MET A 82 3.58 6.88 -0.64
N PHE A 83 3.73 5.69 -0.04
CA PHE A 83 3.97 5.56 1.39
C PHE A 83 5.38 5.10 1.76
N SER A 84 6.23 4.67 0.82
CA SER A 84 7.60 4.26 1.16
C SER A 84 8.41 5.41 1.75
N LEU A 85 8.27 6.64 1.23
CA LEU A 85 9.01 7.78 1.78
C LEU A 85 8.53 8.15 3.20
N PHE A 86 7.23 8.07 3.45
CA PHE A 86 6.66 8.23 4.80
C PHE A 86 7.23 7.18 5.75
N GLN A 87 7.19 5.90 5.38
CA GLN A 87 7.71 4.79 6.18
C GLN A 87 9.22 4.90 6.43
N PHE A 88 9.98 5.35 5.43
CA PHE A 88 11.40 5.65 5.56
C PHE A 88 11.66 6.78 6.56
N GLY A 89 10.86 7.84 6.51
CA GLY A 89 10.91 8.95 7.48
C GLY A 89 10.63 8.46 8.90
N VAL A 90 9.56 7.67 9.10
CA VAL A 90 9.21 7.15 10.43
C VAL A 90 10.33 6.27 10.96
N ALA A 91 10.86 5.37 10.13
CA ALA A 91 11.97 4.50 10.49
C ALA A 91 13.20 5.28 10.99
N ARG A 92 13.58 6.36 10.29
CA ARG A 92 14.68 7.23 10.74
C ARG A 92 14.36 7.94 12.05
N GLN A 93 13.12 8.41 12.22
CA GLN A 93 12.74 9.19 13.39
C GLN A 93 12.67 8.35 14.68
N ILE A 94 12.38 7.05 14.55
CA ILE A 94 12.36 6.09 15.66
C ILE A 94 13.66 5.29 15.81
N ASP A 95 14.69 5.63 15.03
CA ASP A 95 15.99 4.93 14.96
C ASP A 95 15.89 3.42 14.69
N ALA A 96 14.95 3.02 13.84
CA ALA A 96 14.74 1.63 13.43
C ALA A 96 15.30 1.36 12.02
N SER A 97 15.51 0.07 11.73
CA SER A 97 15.98 -0.36 10.41
C SER A 97 14.99 0.03 9.31
N THR A 98 15.42 0.93 8.43
CA THR A 98 14.64 1.39 7.26
C THR A 98 14.29 0.25 6.32
N SER A 99 15.17 -0.73 6.14
CA SER A 99 14.90 -1.89 5.26
C SER A 99 13.78 -2.77 5.80
N VAL A 100 13.73 -2.99 7.12
CA VAL A 100 12.67 -3.79 7.76
C VAL A 100 11.32 -3.09 7.66
N ILE A 101 11.26 -1.78 7.94
CA ILE A 101 10.00 -1.02 7.87
C ILE A 101 9.49 -0.92 6.42
N LEU A 102 10.37 -0.74 5.43
CA LEU A 102 10.00 -0.78 4.02
C LEU A 102 9.55 -2.17 3.56
N ALA A 103 10.16 -3.24 4.10
CA ALA A 103 9.69 -4.60 3.84
C ALA A 103 8.27 -4.83 4.39
N LEU A 104 7.99 -4.35 5.61
CA LEU A 104 6.67 -4.42 6.24
C LEU A 104 5.61 -3.65 5.45
N GLN A 105 5.96 -2.48 4.90
CA GLN A 105 5.11 -1.73 3.98
C GLN A 105 4.75 -2.57 2.74
N GLY A 106 5.74 -3.23 2.14
CA GLY A 106 5.51 -4.09 0.97
C GLY A 106 4.63 -5.31 1.29
N VAL A 107 4.87 -5.97 2.42
CA VAL A 107 4.04 -7.09 2.91
C VAL A 107 2.60 -6.64 3.16
N GLY A 108 2.42 -5.51 3.82
CA GLY A 108 1.12 -4.87 4.02
C GLY A 108 0.41 -4.54 2.71
N ALA A 109 1.14 -3.97 1.76
CA ALA A 109 0.59 -3.62 0.45
C ALA A 109 0.17 -4.86 -0.36
N ALA A 110 0.88 -5.98 -0.25
CA ALA A 110 0.43 -7.24 -0.83
C ALA A 110 -0.89 -7.72 -0.18
N ALA A 111 -1.01 -7.59 1.14
CA ALA A 111 -2.23 -7.92 1.89
C ALA A 111 -3.44 -7.09 1.44
N GLY A 112 -3.25 -5.77 1.33
CA GLY A 112 -4.31 -4.87 0.88
C GLY A 112 -4.74 -5.09 -0.56
N ASN A 113 -3.80 -5.51 -1.42
CA ASN A 113 -4.12 -5.85 -2.80
C ASN A 113 -5.06 -7.06 -2.89
N MET A 114 -5.01 -8.02 -1.96
CA MET A 114 -5.94 -9.16 -1.94
C MET A 114 -7.40 -8.73 -1.77
N ILE A 115 -7.65 -7.66 -1.02
CA ILE A 115 -9.00 -7.15 -0.71
C ILE A 115 -9.39 -5.91 -1.52
N ALA A 116 -8.53 -5.44 -2.42
CA ALA A 116 -8.82 -4.29 -3.26
C ALA A 116 -10.07 -4.54 -4.13
N VAL A 117 -10.96 -3.54 -4.20
CA VAL A 117 -12.24 -3.65 -4.92
C VAL A 117 -12.01 -4.00 -6.40
N SER A 118 -10.99 -3.40 -7.03
CA SER A 118 -10.60 -3.69 -8.41
C SER A 118 -10.28 -5.18 -8.64
N ASN A 119 -9.62 -5.82 -7.67
CA ASN A 119 -9.20 -7.21 -7.78
C ASN A 119 -10.35 -8.17 -7.43
N ILE A 120 -11.16 -7.84 -6.43
CA ILE A 120 -12.33 -8.64 -6.04
C ILE A 120 -13.36 -8.69 -7.18
N VAL A 121 -13.68 -7.53 -7.78
CA VAL A 121 -14.63 -7.46 -8.90
C VAL A 121 -14.11 -8.28 -10.09
N ALA A 122 -12.82 -8.17 -10.40
CA ALA A 122 -12.20 -8.94 -11.46
C ALA A 122 -12.25 -10.46 -11.19
N ALA A 123 -11.95 -10.89 -9.97
CA ALA A 123 -11.99 -12.31 -9.59
C ALA A 123 -13.42 -12.89 -9.61
N VAL A 124 -14.40 -12.12 -9.16
CA VAL A 124 -15.82 -12.53 -9.20
C VAL A 124 -16.32 -12.66 -10.64
N ALA A 125 -15.89 -11.75 -11.53
CA ALA A 125 -16.23 -11.79 -12.94
C ALA A 125 -15.63 -13.00 -13.69
N THR A 126 -14.44 -13.48 -13.30
CA THR A 126 -13.81 -14.64 -13.96
C THR A 126 -14.44 -15.98 -13.55
N VAL A 127 -14.94 -16.07 -12.32
CA VAL A 127 -15.57 -17.29 -11.78
C VAL A 127 -17.10 -17.29 -12.01
N GLY A 128 -17.67 -16.21 -12.56
CA GLY A 128 -19.09 -16.11 -12.88
C GLY A 128 -20.00 -15.86 -11.66
N LEU A 129 -19.45 -15.30 -10.58
CA LEU A 129 -20.15 -15.08 -9.31
C LEU A 129 -20.66 -13.63 -9.13
N MET A 130 -20.98 -12.94 -10.23
CA MET A 130 -21.37 -11.51 -10.24
C MET A 130 -22.41 -11.17 -9.16
N GLY A 131 -22.18 -10.09 -8.41
CA GLY A 131 -23.04 -9.68 -7.30
C GLY A 131 -22.77 -10.37 -5.96
N ARG A 132 -21.74 -11.22 -5.86
CA ARG A 132 -21.25 -11.82 -4.61
C ARG A 132 -19.93 -11.22 -4.12
N GLU A 133 -19.56 -10.02 -4.54
CA GLU A 133 -18.29 -9.38 -4.14
C GLU A 133 -18.17 -9.25 -2.61
N GLY A 134 -19.26 -8.88 -1.94
CA GLY A 134 -19.28 -8.70 -0.49
C GLY A 134 -19.03 -9.99 0.29
N ILE A 135 -19.47 -11.14 -0.24
CA ILE A 135 -19.23 -12.45 0.39
C ILE A 135 -17.74 -12.78 0.30
N LEU A 136 -17.15 -12.58 -0.88
CA LEU A 136 -15.72 -12.83 -1.09
C LEU A 136 -14.86 -11.89 -0.21
N LEU A 137 -15.20 -10.60 -0.17
CA LEU A 137 -14.53 -9.63 0.71
C LEU A 137 -14.59 -10.09 2.16
N ARG A 138 -15.77 -10.47 2.65
CA ARG A 138 -15.96 -10.89 4.04
C ARG A 138 -15.17 -12.17 4.38
N GLN A 139 -15.05 -13.09 3.43
CA GLN A 139 -14.24 -14.30 3.59
C GLN A 139 -12.73 -13.98 3.61
N LEU A 140 -12.28 -12.98 2.85
CA LEU A 140 -10.88 -12.57 2.79
C LEU A 140 -10.45 -11.70 3.97
N LEU A 141 -11.37 -11.02 4.65
CA LEU A 141 -11.04 -10.19 5.82
C LEU A 141 -10.32 -10.99 6.93
N LEU A 142 -10.77 -12.21 7.22
CA LEU A 142 -10.15 -13.02 8.28
C LEU A 142 -8.69 -13.41 7.92
N PRO A 143 -8.39 -14.00 6.75
CA PRO A 143 -7.01 -14.22 6.30
C PRO A 143 -6.14 -12.96 6.32
N VAL A 144 -6.68 -11.82 5.88
CA VAL A 144 -5.93 -10.55 5.82
C VAL A 144 -5.57 -10.05 7.22
N ILE A 145 -6.51 -10.10 8.17
CA ILE A 145 -6.24 -9.70 9.56
C ILE A 145 -5.16 -10.59 10.16
N LEU A 146 -5.26 -11.91 9.99
CA LEU A 146 -4.25 -12.85 10.49
C LEU A 146 -2.88 -12.59 9.86
N TYR A 147 -2.85 -12.31 8.56
CA TYR A 147 -1.63 -11.98 7.83
C TYR A 147 -0.99 -10.68 8.34
N LEU A 148 -1.79 -9.65 8.62
CA LEU A 148 -1.30 -8.38 9.20
C LEU A 148 -0.75 -8.56 10.61
N ILE A 149 -1.44 -9.31 11.48
CA ILE A 149 -0.96 -9.58 12.83
C ILE A 149 0.38 -10.32 12.78
N PHE A 150 0.48 -11.35 11.93
CA PHE A 150 1.71 -12.12 11.79
C PHE A 150 2.86 -11.25 11.24
N ALA A 151 2.60 -10.45 10.21
CA ALA A 151 3.59 -9.52 9.67
C ALA A 151 4.03 -8.47 10.69
N GLY A 152 3.08 -7.90 11.45
CA GLY A 152 3.37 -6.92 12.50
C GLY A 152 4.21 -7.50 13.63
N LEU A 153 3.91 -8.72 14.09
CA LEU A 153 4.69 -9.41 15.12
C LEU A 153 6.11 -9.72 14.63
N LEU A 154 6.26 -10.20 13.40
CA LEU A 154 7.56 -10.42 12.78
C LEU A 154 8.33 -9.10 12.60
N GLY A 155 7.64 -8.02 12.27
CA GLY A 155 8.23 -6.69 12.14
C GLY A 155 8.79 -6.16 13.44
N VAL A 156 8.03 -6.29 14.53
CA VAL A 156 8.50 -5.96 15.88
C VAL A 156 9.71 -6.84 16.24
N PHE A 157 9.60 -8.16 16.08
CA PHE A 157 10.71 -9.06 16.35
C PHE A 157 11.98 -8.68 15.57
N ALA A 158 11.84 -8.38 14.28
CA ALA A 158 12.96 -8.00 13.42
C ALA A 158 13.55 -6.61 13.71
N VAL A 159 12.83 -5.71 14.38
CA VAL A 159 13.38 -4.38 14.77
C VAL A 159 14.04 -4.43 16.16
N PHE A 160 13.57 -5.30 17.06
CA PHE A 160 14.09 -5.38 18.42
C PHE A 160 15.17 -6.45 18.63
N VAL A 161 15.27 -7.45 17.74
CA VAL A 161 16.17 -8.61 17.92
C VAL A 161 17.31 -8.64 16.90
N LEU A 162 17.14 -8.04 15.71
CA LEU A 162 18.17 -7.91 14.67
C LEU A 162 18.78 -6.50 14.71
#